data_AF-A0A8I0MH91-F1
#
_entry.id   AF-A0A8I0MH91-F1
#
_cell.length_a   1.000
_cell.length_b   1.000
_cell.length_c   1.000
_cell.angle_alpha   90.00
_cell.angle_beta   90.00
_cell.angle_gamma   90.00
#
_symmetry.space_group_name_H-M   'P 1'
#
loop_
_entity.id
_entity.type
_entity.pdbx_description
1 polymer ?
#
loop_
_entity_poly.entity_id
_entity_poly.type
_entity_poly.pdbx_seq_one_letter_code
_entity_poly.pdbx_strand_id
1 'polypeptide(L)'
;MDSNISELVKLGHERADELKAACGAIDVRSVAQLISDLASQLEVQYVRAEESRREFRSADITMQNLEAQLKQSKIDADCYKKGMEASNARLVQLAAENAKLADCANFYLLGFKPAKGAFGIEYRPTEQLLDDCGNTALEAIKTPATDAFLAEVRAQGVEMAACALDDVNQFNYANMLDDLAQKLRQEAD
;
A
#
# COMPACT_ATOMS: atom_id res chain seq x y z
N MET A 1 93.40 -5.83 16.82
CA MET A 1 92.01 -5.31 16.76
C MET A 1 91.84 -4.17 15.75
N ASP A 2 92.92 -3.73 15.06
CA ASP A 2 92.87 -2.59 14.13
C ASP A 2 92.34 -2.91 12.71
N SER A 3 92.16 -4.19 12.36
CA SER A 3 91.72 -4.62 11.01
C SER A 3 90.25 -4.26 10.73
N ASN A 4 89.34 -4.48 11.69
CA ASN A 4 87.91 -4.26 11.48
C ASN A 4 87.55 -2.78 11.34
N ILE A 5 88.24 -1.89 12.07
CA ILE A 5 87.97 -0.45 12.01
C ILE A 5 88.42 0.10 10.64
N SER A 6 89.57 -0.35 10.14
CA SER A 6 90.08 0.06 8.82
C SER A 6 89.18 -0.38 7.67
N GLU A 7 88.63 -1.60 7.73
CA GLU A 7 87.68 -2.12 6.75
C GLU A 7 86.35 -1.36 6.78
N LEU A 8 85.81 -1.08 7.98
CA LEU A 8 84.59 -0.29 8.12
C LEU A 8 84.75 1.14 7.59
N VAL A 9 85.91 1.76 7.80
CA VAL A 9 86.21 3.09 7.26
C VAL A 9 86.27 3.07 5.73
N LYS A 10 86.90 2.06 5.12
CA LYS A 10 86.91 1.89 3.65
C LYS A 10 85.51 1.66 3.09
N LEU A 11 84.72 0.78 3.72
CA LEU A 11 83.34 0.52 3.33
C LEU A 11 82.49 1.78 3.45
N GLY A 12 82.73 2.59 4.50
CA GLY A 12 82.10 3.89 4.67
C GLY A 12 82.44 4.86 3.54
N HIS A 13 83.69 4.91 3.10
CA HIS A 13 84.11 5.71 1.95
C HIS A 13 83.50 5.22 0.63
N GLU A 14 83.49 3.91 0.37
CA GLU A 14 82.84 3.32 -0.79
C GLU A 14 81.34 3.63 -0.83
N ARG A 15 80.64 3.53 0.31
CA ARG A 15 79.21 3.89 0.40
C ARG A 15 78.97 5.39 0.25
N ALA A 16 79.87 6.24 0.73
CA ALA A 16 79.80 7.68 0.52
C ALA A 16 80.02 8.03 -0.97
N ASP A 17 80.94 7.34 -1.65
CA ASP A 17 81.21 7.53 -3.07
C ASP A 17 80.06 6.99 -3.94
N GLU A 18 79.46 5.84 -3.59
CA GLU A 18 78.24 5.33 -4.23
C GLU A 18 77.07 6.31 -4.08
N LEU A 19 76.85 6.84 -2.87
CA LEU A 19 75.79 7.82 -2.62
C LEU A 19 76.05 9.14 -3.38
N LYS A 20 77.30 9.58 -3.43
CA LYS A 20 77.72 10.78 -4.17
C LYS A 20 77.60 10.60 -5.69
N ALA A 21 77.85 9.40 -6.21
CA ALA A 21 77.60 9.06 -7.61
C ALA A 21 76.09 9.04 -7.93
N ALA A 22 75.28 8.56 -6.98
CA ALA A 22 73.82 8.56 -7.11
C ALA A 22 73.19 9.98 -6.99
N CYS A 23 73.86 10.96 -6.37
CA CYS A 23 73.40 12.35 -6.33
C CYS A 23 73.26 13.02 -7.71
N GLY A 24 73.86 12.46 -8.77
CA GLY A 24 73.61 12.88 -10.16
C GLY A 24 72.55 12.05 -10.89
N ALA A 25 72.15 10.90 -10.34
CA ALA A 25 71.16 10.00 -10.93
C ALA A 25 69.71 10.38 -10.56
N ILE A 26 69.53 11.06 -9.42
CA ILE A 26 68.23 11.61 -9.00
C ILE A 26 68.16 13.06 -9.48
N ASP A 27 67.62 13.27 -10.69
CA ASP A 27 67.30 14.62 -11.17
C ASP A 27 66.15 15.20 -10.34
N VAL A 28 66.40 16.31 -9.66
CA VAL A 28 65.38 17.03 -8.85
C VAL A 28 64.16 17.38 -9.70
N ARG A 29 64.34 17.58 -11.02
CA ARG A 29 63.24 17.78 -11.96
C ARG A 29 62.36 16.54 -12.12
N SER A 30 62.94 15.34 -12.14
CA SER A 30 62.20 14.07 -12.17
C SER A 30 61.39 13.86 -10.89
N VAL A 31 61.95 14.21 -9.72
CA VAL A 31 61.22 14.16 -8.45
C VAL A 31 60.07 15.16 -8.43
N ALA A 32 60.30 16.40 -8.90
CA ALA A 32 59.24 17.40 -9.02
C ALA A 32 58.13 16.94 -9.99
N GLN A 33 58.49 16.30 -11.10
CA GLN A 33 57.53 15.73 -12.03
C GLN A 33 56.70 14.61 -11.38
N LEU A 34 57.33 13.68 -10.66
CA LEU A 34 56.61 12.63 -9.93
C LEU A 34 55.65 13.20 -8.87
N ILE A 35 56.05 14.26 -8.16
CA ILE A 35 55.18 14.95 -7.20
C ILE A 35 53.99 15.60 -7.92
N SER A 36 54.22 16.24 -9.07
CA SER A 36 53.16 16.84 -9.90
C SER A 36 52.21 15.78 -10.45
N ASP A 37 52.73 14.65 -10.91
CA ASP A 37 51.95 13.53 -11.43
C ASP A 37 51.10 12.91 -10.32
N LEU A 38 51.67 12.71 -9.12
CA LEU A 38 50.96 12.17 -7.97
C LEU A 38 49.87 13.14 -7.48
N ALA A 39 50.13 14.44 -7.45
CA ALA A 39 49.13 15.45 -7.12
C ALA A 39 47.96 15.42 -8.12
N SER A 40 48.27 15.36 -9.43
CA SER A 40 47.25 15.24 -10.48
C SER A 40 46.44 13.96 -10.36
N GLN A 41 47.09 12.83 -10.03
CA GLN A 41 46.40 11.56 -9.79
C GLN A 41 45.49 11.62 -8.55
N LEU A 42 45.91 12.30 -7.48
CA LEU A 42 45.10 12.48 -6.28
C LEU A 42 43.84 13.31 -6.57
N GLU A 43 43.95 14.38 -7.36
CA GLU A 43 42.80 15.17 -7.80
C GLU A 43 41.81 14.34 -8.61
N VAL A 44 42.29 13.56 -9.58
CA VAL A 44 41.43 12.66 -10.37
C VAL A 44 40.74 11.63 -9.49
N GLN A 45 41.44 11.02 -8.53
CA GLN A 45 40.84 10.06 -7.61
C GLN A 45 39.80 10.72 -6.69
N TYR A 46 40.06 11.94 -6.24
CA TYR A 46 39.10 12.71 -5.43
C TYR A 46 37.81 12.97 -6.22
N VAL A 47 37.90 13.45 -7.46
CA VAL A 47 36.74 13.70 -8.32
C VAL A 47 35.95 12.41 -8.56
N ARG A 48 36.63 11.30 -8.89
CA ARG A 48 35.98 9.99 -9.08
C ARG A 48 35.27 9.51 -7.81
N ALA A 49 35.88 9.71 -6.64
CA ALA A 49 35.27 9.34 -5.36
C ALA A 49 34.04 10.22 -5.04
N GLU A 50 34.09 11.51 -5.36
CA GLU A 50 32.93 12.39 -5.22
C GLU A 50 31.78 11.99 -6.15
N GLU A 51 32.05 11.68 -7.42
CA GLU A 51 31.05 11.23 -8.37
C GLU A 51 30.39 9.93 -7.91
N SER A 52 31.20 8.93 -7.54
CA SER A 52 30.68 7.67 -6.99
C SER A 52 29.83 7.92 -5.73
N ARG A 53 30.24 8.83 -4.84
CA ARG A 53 29.43 9.19 -3.66
C ARG A 53 28.10 9.85 -4.03
N ARG A 54 28.07 10.67 -5.09
CA ARG A 54 26.82 11.28 -5.60
C ARG A 54 25.89 10.21 -6.18
N GLU A 55 26.44 9.27 -6.95
CA GLU A 55 25.68 8.13 -7.48
C GLU A 55 25.10 7.26 -6.36
N PHE A 56 25.89 6.92 -5.34
CA PHE A 56 25.40 6.17 -4.18
C PHE A 56 24.28 6.92 -3.44
N ARG A 57 24.41 8.23 -3.24
CA ARG A 57 23.34 9.05 -2.63
C ARG A 57 22.07 9.05 -3.48
N SER A 58 22.21 9.17 -4.80
CA SER A 58 21.07 9.10 -5.72
C SER A 58 20.39 7.74 -5.66
N ALA A 59 21.17 6.65 -5.68
CA ALA A 59 20.66 5.28 -5.57
C ALA A 59 19.93 5.07 -4.24
N ASP A 60 20.47 5.57 -3.12
CA ASP A 60 19.84 5.47 -1.81
C ASP A 60 18.46 6.15 -1.76
N ILE A 61 18.36 7.37 -2.32
CA ILE A 61 17.07 8.07 -2.45
C ILE A 61 16.08 7.26 -3.29
N THR A 62 16.51 6.71 -4.44
CA THR A 62 15.63 5.89 -5.28
C THR A 62 15.17 4.61 -4.59
N MET A 63 16.05 3.98 -3.80
CA MET A 63 15.73 2.79 -3.02
C MET A 63 14.69 3.09 -1.94
N GLN A 64 14.89 4.17 -1.18
CA GLN A 64 13.92 4.63 -0.18
C GLN A 64 12.54 4.93 -0.81
N ASN A 65 12.53 5.57 -1.98
CA ASN A 65 11.30 5.85 -2.72
C ASN A 65 10.60 4.55 -3.16
N LEU A 66 11.34 3.58 -3.69
CA LEU A 66 10.78 2.28 -4.10
C LEU A 66 10.28 1.49 -2.89
N GLU A 67 10.98 1.51 -1.76
CA GLU A 67 10.52 0.88 -0.52
C GLU A 67 9.20 1.49 -0.01
N ALA A 68 9.06 2.82 -0.08
CA ALA A 68 7.83 3.51 0.28
C ALA A 68 6.67 3.11 -0.66
N GLN A 69 6.91 3.06 -1.98
CA GLN A 69 5.92 2.61 -2.96
C GLN A 69 5.51 1.15 -2.75
N LEU A 70 6.45 0.27 -2.44
CA LEU A 70 6.16 -1.14 -2.13
C LEU A 70 5.33 -1.30 -0.86
N LYS A 71 5.60 -0.50 0.17
CA LYS A 71 4.78 -0.48 1.39
C LYS A 71 3.37 0.01 1.08
N GLN A 72 3.22 1.09 0.30
CA GLN A 72 1.92 1.62 -0.09
C GLN A 72 1.13 0.59 -0.93
N SER A 73 1.76 -0.03 -1.93
CA SER A 73 1.11 -1.03 -2.78
C SER A 73 0.61 -2.25 -2.00
N LYS A 74 1.34 -2.68 -0.95
CA LYS A 74 0.86 -3.74 -0.05
C LYS A 74 -0.37 -3.32 0.73
N ILE A 75 -0.39 -2.09 1.25
CA ILE A 75 -1.55 -1.54 1.96
C ILE A 75 -2.76 -1.49 1.02
N ASP A 76 -2.57 -0.98 -0.19
CA ASP A 76 -3.64 -0.88 -1.20
C ASP A 76 -4.18 -2.26 -1.56
N ALA A 77 -3.31 -3.23 -1.82
CA ALA A 77 -3.70 -4.61 -2.14
C ALA A 77 -4.51 -5.27 -1.00
N ASP A 78 -4.08 -5.08 0.25
CA ASP A 78 -4.80 -5.59 1.42
C ASP A 78 -6.16 -4.89 1.60
N CYS A 79 -6.23 -3.59 1.34
CA CYS A 79 -7.49 -2.83 1.36
C CYS A 79 -8.47 -3.34 0.31
N TYR A 80 -8.01 -3.49 -0.95
CA TYR A 80 -8.83 -4.03 -2.04
C TYR A 80 -9.33 -5.43 -1.73
N LYS A 81 -8.47 -6.31 -1.20
CA LYS A 81 -8.86 -7.66 -0.83
C LYS A 81 -9.98 -7.66 0.22
N LYS A 82 -9.82 -6.90 1.30
CA LYS A 82 -10.85 -6.76 2.35
C LYS A 82 -12.15 -6.19 1.80
N GLY A 83 -12.07 -5.16 0.96
CA GLY A 83 -13.25 -4.56 0.32
C GLY A 83 -13.98 -5.56 -0.59
N MET A 84 -13.25 -6.37 -1.36
CA MET A 84 -13.82 -7.42 -2.20
C MET A 84 -14.48 -8.52 -1.36
N GLU A 85 -13.84 -8.98 -0.29
CA GLU A 85 -14.41 -9.97 0.64
C GLU A 85 -15.71 -9.44 1.29
N ALA A 86 -15.71 -8.19 1.76
CA ALA A 86 -16.90 -7.55 2.33
C ALA A 86 -18.03 -7.40 1.30
N SER A 87 -17.71 -6.98 0.06
CA SER A 87 -18.68 -6.89 -1.03
C SER A 87 -19.26 -8.25 -1.39
N ASN A 88 -18.43 -9.29 -1.49
CA ASN A 88 -18.88 -10.64 -1.78
C ASN A 88 -19.79 -11.18 -0.68
N ALA A 89 -19.49 -10.92 0.59
CA ALA A 89 -20.36 -11.30 1.70
C ALA A 89 -21.73 -10.63 1.61
N ARG A 90 -21.79 -9.34 1.25
CA ARG A 90 -23.06 -8.61 1.01
C ARG A 90 -23.84 -9.20 -0.15
N LEU A 91 -23.17 -9.53 -1.27
CA LEU A 91 -23.83 -10.16 -2.42
C LEU A 91 -24.44 -11.52 -2.08
N VAL A 92 -23.78 -12.32 -1.24
CA VAL A 92 -24.33 -13.61 -0.78
C VAL A 92 -25.60 -13.39 0.06
N GLN A 93 -25.62 -12.40 0.95
CA GLN A 93 -26.80 -12.06 1.74
C GLN A 93 -27.96 -11.59 0.86
N LEU A 94 -27.70 -10.67 -0.08
CA LEU A 94 -28.70 -10.18 -1.03
C LEU A 94 -29.21 -11.30 -1.95
N ALA A 95 -28.36 -12.22 -2.38
CA ALA A 95 -28.78 -13.38 -3.17
C ALA A 95 -29.70 -14.31 -2.37
N ALA A 96 -29.41 -14.54 -1.09
CA ALA A 96 -30.27 -15.32 -0.20
C ALA A 96 -31.61 -14.64 0.05
N GLU A 97 -31.63 -13.33 0.22
CA GLU A 97 -32.86 -12.53 0.32
C GLU A 97 -33.69 -12.60 -0.97
N ASN A 98 -33.05 -12.42 -2.13
CA ASN A 98 -33.71 -12.53 -3.43
C ASN A 98 -34.29 -13.92 -3.69
N ALA A 99 -33.62 -14.99 -3.24
CA ALA A 99 -34.15 -16.34 -3.31
C ALA A 99 -35.46 -16.49 -2.51
N LYS A 100 -35.50 -15.95 -1.27
CA LYS A 100 -36.72 -15.94 -0.45
C LYS A 100 -37.86 -15.15 -1.09
N LEU A 101 -37.55 -13.99 -1.69
CA LEU A 101 -38.55 -13.19 -2.40
C LEU A 101 -39.09 -13.93 -3.63
N ALA A 102 -38.22 -14.60 -4.39
CA ALA A 102 -38.62 -15.41 -5.53
C ALA A 102 -39.53 -16.59 -5.11
N ASP A 103 -39.20 -17.27 -4.01
CA ASP A 103 -40.03 -18.33 -3.44
C ASP A 103 -41.41 -17.79 -3.00
N CYS A 104 -41.43 -16.64 -2.32
CA CYS A 104 -42.67 -15.96 -1.93
C CYS A 104 -43.53 -15.60 -3.15
N ALA A 105 -42.92 -15.03 -4.20
CA ALA A 105 -43.61 -14.69 -5.44
C ALA A 105 -44.21 -15.93 -6.14
N ASN A 106 -43.44 -17.02 -6.22
CA ASN A 106 -43.92 -18.30 -6.78
C ASN A 106 -45.07 -18.89 -5.97
N PHE A 107 -45.00 -18.79 -4.64
CA PHE A 107 -46.04 -19.26 -3.72
C PHE A 107 -47.37 -18.54 -3.97
N TYR A 108 -47.36 -17.20 -4.09
CA TYR A 108 -48.55 -16.42 -4.44
C TYR A 108 -49.08 -16.73 -5.84
N LEU A 109 -48.20 -16.96 -6.82
CA LEU A 109 -48.62 -17.31 -8.19
C LEU A 109 -49.36 -18.66 -8.23
N LEU A 110 -48.91 -19.65 -7.46
CA LEU A 110 -49.46 -21.02 -7.47
C LEU A 110 -50.66 -21.17 -6.53
N GLY A 111 -50.66 -20.45 -5.41
CA GLY A 111 -51.66 -20.56 -4.35
C GLY A 111 -52.91 -19.71 -4.56
N PHE A 112 -53.02 -18.94 -5.63
CA PHE A 112 -54.28 -18.34 -6.06
C PHE A 112 -54.80 -19.03 -7.33
N LYS A 113 -56.03 -19.55 -7.28
CA LYS A 113 -56.66 -20.21 -8.43
C LYS A 113 -57.89 -19.44 -8.90
N PRO A 114 -58.12 -19.36 -10.23
CA PRO A 114 -59.33 -18.76 -10.77
C PRO A 114 -60.55 -19.61 -10.36
N ALA A 115 -61.53 -18.97 -9.74
CA ALA A 115 -62.80 -19.52 -9.35
C ALA A 115 -63.93 -18.67 -9.94
N LYS A 116 -65.10 -19.28 -10.18
CA LYS A 116 -66.25 -18.56 -10.72
C LYS A 116 -66.95 -17.80 -9.60
N GLY A 117 -66.80 -16.48 -9.60
CA GLY A 117 -67.43 -15.54 -8.67
C GLY A 117 -68.74 -14.97 -9.18
N ALA A 118 -69.39 -14.14 -8.36
CA ALA A 118 -70.68 -13.52 -8.68
C ALA A 118 -70.56 -12.49 -9.83
N PHE A 119 -69.37 -11.91 -10.02
CA PHE A 119 -69.10 -10.87 -11.02
C PHE A 119 -68.02 -11.24 -12.05
N GLY A 120 -67.62 -12.51 -12.15
CA GLY A 120 -66.60 -12.95 -13.11
C GLY A 120 -65.66 -14.01 -12.56
N ILE A 121 -64.42 -14.06 -13.04
CA ILE A 121 -63.37 -14.91 -12.47
C ILE A 121 -62.75 -14.19 -11.27
N GLU A 122 -62.91 -14.76 -10.09
CA GLU A 122 -62.27 -14.32 -8.85
C GLU A 122 -61.09 -15.24 -8.55
N TYR A 123 -59.94 -14.70 -8.16
CA TYR A 123 -58.82 -15.52 -7.70
C TYR A 123 -58.96 -15.79 -6.21
N ARG A 124 -59.14 -17.06 -5.83
CA ARG A 124 -59.22 -17.48 -4.43
C ARG A 124 -57.94 -18.20 -3.99
N PRO A 125 -57.51 -18.00 -2.73
CA PRO A 125 -56.47 -18.80 -2.12
C PRO A 125 -56.79 -20.29 -2.19
N THR A 126 -55.80 -21.13 -2.41
CA THR A 126 -55.88 -22.57 -2.15
C THR A 126 -55.87 -22.81 -0.64
N GLU A 127 -56.39 -23.95 -0.21
CA GLU A 127 -56.39 -24.38 1.20
C GLU A 127 -54.96 -24.43 1.77
N GLN A 128 -53.99 -24.84 0.93
CA GLN A 128 -52.55 -24.80 1.20
C GLN A 128 -52.01 -23.39 1.45
N LEU A 129 -52.53 -22.38 0.73
CA LEU A 129 -52.18 -20.98 0.96
C LEU A 129 -52.79 -20.45 2.27
N LEU A 130 -53.97 -20.93 2.69
CA LEU A 130 -54.58 -20.54 3.98
C LEU A 130 -53.79 -21.05 5.19
N ASP A 131 -53.25 -22.28 5.12
CA ASP A 131 -52.46 -22.90 6.20
C ASP A 131 -51.03 -22.31 6.29
N ASP A 132 -50.41 -22.00 5.14
CA ASP A 132 -49.04 -21.49 5.07
C ASP A 132 -48.92 -19.95 5.20
N CYS A 133 -49.99 -19.16 5.00
CA CYS A 133 -49.91 -17.67 4.98
C CYS A 133 -50.09 -16.95 6.32
N GLY A 134 -50.31 -17.63 7.45
CA GLY A 134 -50.65 -16.94 8.70
C GLY A 134 -49.60 -15.93 9.19
N ASN A 135 -48.30 -16.24 9.02
CA ASN A 135 -47.18 -15.41 9.52
C ASN A 135 -45.95 -15.37 8.59
N THR A 136 -45.75 -16.38 7.74
CA THR A 136 -44.52 -16.64 6.96
C THR A 136 -44.31 -15.70 5.78
N ALA A 137 -45.39 -15.26 5.12
CA ALA A 137 -45.28 -14.40 3.94
C ALA A 137 -44.91 -12.95 4.29
N LEU A 138 -45.36 -12.44 5.46
CA LEU A 138 -45.06 -11.08 5.89
C LEU A 138 -43.60 -10.93 6.34
N GLU A 139 -43.03 -11.97 6.97
CA GLU A 139 -41.60 -12.02 7.30
C GLU A 139 -40.72 -12.19 6.06
N ALA A 140 -41.19 -12.93 5.04
CA ALA A 140 -40.45 -13.15 3.79
C ALA A 140 -40.36 -11.91 2.88
N ILE A 141 -41.23 -10.91 3.07
CA ILE A 141 -41.22 -9.64 2.32
C ILE A 141 -40.21 -8.64 2.90
N LYS A 142 -39.77 -8.83 4.15
CA LYS A 142 -38.73 -7.96 4.73
C LYS A 142 -37.40 -8.17 4.00
N THR A 143 -36.70 -7.07 3.78
CA THR A 143 -35.44 -7.03 3.01
C THR A 143 -34.27 -6.49 3.84
N PRO A 144 -33.93 -7.12 4.98
CA PRO A 144 -32.95 -6.59 5.92
C PRO A 144 -31.54 -6.46 5.32
N ALA A 145 -31.13 -7.35 4.40
CA ALA A 145 -29.83 -7.22 3.75
C ALA A 145 -29.80 -6.03 2.79
N THR A 146 -30.91 -5.75 2.10
CA THR A 146 -31.06 -4.54 1.28
C THR A 146 -31.08 -3.28 2.13
N ASP A 147 -31.81 -3.27 3.25
CA ASP A 147 -31.89 -2.13 4.16
C ASP A 147 -30.53 -1.81 4.79
N ALA A 148 -29.79 -2.84 5.22
CA ALA A 148 -28.42 -2.73 5.69
C ALA A 148 -27.46 -2.21 4.62
N PHE A 149 -27.60 -2.66 3.36
CA PHE A 149 -26.81 -2.14 2.26
C PHE A 149 -27.08 -0.64 2.01
N LEU A 150 -28.36 -0.23 2.01
CA LEU A 150 -28.72 1.18 1.81
C LEU A 150 -28.26 2.07 2.96
N ALA A 151 -28.35 1.60 4.21
CA ALA A 151 -27.82 2.28 5.38
C ALA A 151 -26.31 2.52 5.28
N GLU A 152 -25.57 1.50 4.87
CA GLU A 152 -24.14 1.58 4.65
C GLU A 152 -23.77 2.56 3.51
N VAL A 153 -24.48 2.54 2.38
CA VAL A 153 -24.25 3.50 1.28
C VAL A 153 -24.51 4.93 1.75
N ARG A 154 -25.55 5.16 2.55
CA ARG A 154 -25.81 6.47 3.17
C ARG A 154 -24.67 6.87 4.11
N ALA A 155 -24.20 5.96 4.95
CA ALA A 155 -23.08 6.20 5.86
C ALA A 155 -21.80 6.58 5.11
N GLN A 156 -21.46 5.88 4.03
CA GLN A 156 -20.32 6.20 3.16
C GLN A 156 -20.44 7.59 2.54
N GLY A 157 -21.65 7.98 2.11
CA GLY A 157 -21.91 9.34 1.62
C GLY A 157 -21.64 10.42 2.67
N VAL A 158 -21.99 10.15 3.93
CA VAL A 158 -21.74 11.05 5.06
C VAL A 158 -20.26 11.11 5.42
N GLU A 159 -19.55 9.98 5.42
CA GLU A 159 -18.09 9.92 5.65
C GLU A 159 -17.31 10.71 4.60
N MET A 160 -17.70 10.62 3.32
CA MET A 160 -17.09 11.46 2.27
C MET A 160 -17.26 12.95 2.54
N ALA A 161 -18.42 13.36 3.09
CA ALA A 161 -18.63 14.74 3.50
C ALA A 161 -17.78 15.12 4.73
N ALA A 162 -17.60 14.21 5.70
CA ALA A 162 -16.72 14.41 6.85
C ALA A 162 -15.27 14.67 6.42
N CYS A 163 -14.73 13.81 5.54
CA CYS A 163 -13.38 13.97 4.98
C CYS A 163 -13.20 15.32 4.28
N ALA A 164 -14.18 15.76 3.49
CA ALA A 164 -14.11 17.05 2.80
C ALA A 164 -14.11 18.25 3.78
N LEU A 165 -14.68 18.10 4.98
CA LEU A 165 -14.68 19.12 6.02
C LEU A 165 -13.38 19.14 6.83
N ASP A 166 -12.74 17.98 7.01
CA ASP A 166 -11.40 17.92 7.61
C ASP A 166 -10.36 18.66 6.78
N ASP A 167 -10.44 18.57 5.44
CA ASP A 167 -9.55 19.31 4.53
C ASP A 167 -9.65 20.84 4.67
N VAL A 168 -10.78 21.35 5.18
CA VAL A 168 -10.99 22.78 5.48
C VAL A 168 -10.89 23.11 6.97
N ASN A 169 -10.29 22.22 7.78
CA ASN A 169 -10.12 22.35 9.23
C ASN A 169 -11.44 22.56 10.01
N GLN A 170 -12.55 22.00 9.50
CA GLN A 170 -13.86 22.06 10.17
C GLN A 170 -14.12 20.82 11.04
N PHE A 171 -13.17 20.49 11.91
CA PHE A 171 -13.14 19.25 12.72
C PHE A 171 -14.42 18.98 13.53
N ASN A 172 -15.08 20.02 14.04
CA ASN A 172 -16.32 19.85 14.80
C ASN A 172 -17.45 19.29 13.93
N TYR A 173 -17.50 19.69 12.66
CA TYR A 173 -18.51 19.20 11.72
C TYR A 173 -18.14 17.82 11.18
N ALA A 174 -16.87 17.54 10.92
CA ALA A 174 -16.41 16.22 10.53
C ALA A 174 -16.75 15.16 11.58
N ASN A 175 -16.44 15.41 12.86
CA ASN A 175 -16.78 14.49 13.96
C ASN A 175 -18.30 14.24 14.08
N MET A 176 -19.14 15.26 13.90
CA MET A 176 -20.60 15.09 13.91
C MET A 176 -21.11 14.23 12.74
N LEU A 177 -20.46 14.33 11.58
CA LEU A 177 -20.79 13.52 10.42
C LEU A 177 -20.32 12.07 10.60
N ASP A 178 -19.16 11.84 11.22
CA ASP A 178 -18.72 10.49 11.58
C ASP A 178 -19.70 9.80 12.53
N ASP A 179 -20.18 10.53 13.56
CA ASP A 179 -21.21 10.03 14.47
C ASP A 179 -22.52 9.72 13.73
N LEU A 180 -22.91 10.55 12.75
CA LEU A 180 -24.09 10.32 11.93
C LEU A 180 -23.94 9.07 11.06
N ALA A 181 -22.77 8.86 10.44
CA ALA A 181 -22.48 7.67 9.66
C ALA A 181 -22.58 6.40 10.52
N GLN A 182 -22.10 6.43 11.76
CA GLN A 182 -22.25 5.31 12.69
C GLN A 182 -23.72 5.04 13.05
N LYS A 183 -24.51 6.07 13.31
CA LYS A 183 -25.95 5.93 13.60
C LYS A 183 -26.71 5.32 12.43
N LEU A 184 -26.44 5.77 11.20
CA LEU A 184 -27.08 5.23 10.00
C LEU A 184 -26.89 3.72 9.87
N ARG A 185 -25.72 3.18 10.27
CA ARG A 185 -25.46 1.73 10.28
C ARG A 185 -26.26 0.98 11.34
N GLN A 186 -26.61 1.61 12.45
CA GLN A 186 -27.37 1.01 13.54
C GLN A 186 -28.89 1.02 13.27
N GLU A 187 -29.37 1.86 12.36
CA GLU A 187 -30.80 1.95 11.99
C GLU A 187 -31.27 0.81 11.06
N ALA A 188 -30.37 -0.03 10.56
CA ALA A 188 -30.68 -1.12 9.64
C ALA A 188 -31.02 -2.47 10.31
N ASP A 189 -30.87 -2.57 11.63
CA ASP A 189 -31.22 -3.75 12.45
C ASP A 189 -32.66 -3.67 12.99
#